data_AF-A0A7Z7BYB1-F1
#
_entry.id   AF-A0A7Z7BYB1-F1
#
_cell.length_a   1.000
_cell.length_b   1.000
_cell.length_c   1.000
_cell.angle_alpha   90.00
_cell.angle_beta   90.00
_cell.angle_gamma   90.00
#
_symmetry.space_group_name_H-M   'P 1'
#
loop_
_entity.id
_entity.type
_entity.pdbx_description
1 polymer ?
#
loop_
_entity_poly.entity_id
_entity_poly.type
_entity_poly.pdbx_seq_one_letter_code
_entity_poly.pdbx_strand_id
1 'polypeptide(L)' 'MDDLHGSASERLRQLDDIVSGGEPSNEWLTRHLRQTLSELAEAEPVVDAEQDRREDY' A
#
# COMPACT_ATOMS: atom_id res chain seq x y z
N MET A 1 -5.28 5.60 -16.90
CA MET A 1 -5.19 6.04 -15.50
C MET A 1 -3.83 5.59 -15.03
N ASP A 2 -2.98 6.55 -14.64
CA ASP A 2 -1.60 6.27 -14.20
C ASP A 2 -1.58 5.40 -12.93
N ASP A 3 -0.46 4.71 -12.70
CA ASP A 3 -0.24 3.90 -11.50
C ASP A 3 0.15 4.79 -10.29
N LEU A 4 -0.15 4.33 -9.08
CA LEU A 4 0.25 4.98 -7.84
C LEU A 4 1.75 4.78 -7.57
N HIS A 5 2.47 5.86 -7.28
CA HIS A 5 3.93 5.84 -7.12
C HIS A 5 4.42 6.63 -5.91
N GLY A 6 5.65 6.35 -5.48
CA GLY A 6 6.30 7.01 -4.35
C GLY A 6 6.06 6.32 -3.01
N SER A 7 6.28 7.05 -1.92
CA SER A 7 6.03 6.61 -0.54
C SER A 7 4.55 6.33 -0.30
N ALA A 8 4.23 5.57 0.76
CA ALA A 8 2.85 5.27 1.14
C ALA A 8 1.98 6.54 1.27
N SER A 9 2.52 7.61 1.86
CA SER A 9 1.82 8.90 1.99
C SER A 9 1.57 9.59 0.66
N GLU A 10 2.48 9.48 -0.31
CA GLU A 10 2.30 10.04 -1.65
C GLU A 10 1.25 9.28 -2.45
N ARG A 11 1.24 7.94 -2.35
CA ARG A 11 0.22 7.09 -2.98
C ARG A 11 -1.17 7.35 -2.42
N LEU A 12 -1.30 7.57 -1.11
CA LEU A 12 -2.57 7.94 -0.49
C LEU A 12 -3.09 9.28 -1.03
N ARG A 13 -2.22 10.30 -1.11
CA ARG A 13 -2.59 11.60 -1.70
C ARG A 13 -3.05 11.45 -3.15
N GLN A 14 -2.33 10.67 -3.96
CA GLN A 14 -2.70 10.40 -5.36
C GLN A 14 -4.05 9.68 -5.46
N LEU A 15 -4.34 8.73 -4.57
CA LEU A 15 -5.64 8.05 -4.50
C LEU A 15 -6.77 9.04 -4.17
N ASP A 16 -6.56 9.91 -3.19
CA ASP A 16 -7.55 10.93 -2.80
C ASP A 16 -7.83 11.91 -3.94
N ASP A 17 -6.79 12.36 -4.67
CA ASP A 17 -6.92 13.23 -5.84
C ASP A 17 -7.72 12.53 -6.96
N ILE A 18 -7.45 11.25 -7.21
CA ILE A 18 -8.16 10.44 -8.20
C ILE A 18 -9.65 10.30 -7.84
N VAL A 19 -9.95 9.92 -6.60
CA VAL A 19 -11.34 9.74 -6.12
C VAL A 19 -12.09 11.07 -6.13
N SER A 20 -11.41 12.19 -5.82
CA SER A 20 -11.99 13.53 -5.89
C SER A 20 -12.28 13.97 -7.34
N GLY A 21 -11.51 13.48 -8.31
CA GLY A 21 -11.70 13.73 -9.74
C GLY A 21 -12.77 12.86 -10.41
N GLY A 22 -13.25 11.81 -9.72
CA GLY A 22 -14.26 10.89 -10.22
C GLY A 22 -14.07 9.47 -9.70
N GLU A 23 -14.98 8.57 -10.07
CA GLU A 23 -14.89 7.17 -9.63
C GLU A 23 -13.85 6.40 -10.46
N PRO A 24 -12.77 5.88 -9.86
CA PRO A 24 -11.82 5.02 -10.56
C PRO A 24 -12.47 3.69 -10.95
N SER A 25 -11.95 3.04 -12.01
CA SER A 25 -12.48 1.75 -12.42
C SER A 25 -12.19 0.66 -11.40
N ASN A 26 -13.11 -0.30 -11.26
CA ASN A 26 -12.92 -1.47 -10.40
C ASN A 26 -11.66 -2.27 -10.75
N GLU A 27 -11.29 -2.32 -12.03
CA GLU A 27 -10.06 -2.98 -12.50
C GLU A 27 -8.81 -2.29 -11.93
N TRP A 28 -8.77 -0.96 -12.00
CA TRP A 28 -7.66 -0.17 -11.48
C TRP A 28 -7.54 -0.31 -9.95
N LEU A 29 -8.67 -0.22 -9.23
CA LEU A 29 -8.70 -0.43 -7.78
C LEU A 29 -8.22 -1.83 -7.38
N THR A 30 -8.70 -2.86 -8.08
CA THR A 30 -8.32 -4.25 -7.80
C THR A 30 -6.82 -4.47 -8.01
N ARG A 31 -6.24 -3.87 -9.06
CA ARG A 31 -4.81 -3.94 -9.35
C ARG A 31 -3.98 -3.31 -8.22
N HIS A 32 -4.33 -2.10 -7.78
CA HIS A 32 -3.59 -1.44 -6.69
C HIS A 32 -3.77 -2.09 -5.33
N LEU A 33 -4.96 -2.65 -5.04
CA LEU A 33 -5.17 -3.43 -3.82
C LEU A 33 -4.28 -4.67 -3.80
N ARG A 34 -4.20 -5.42 -4.90
CA ARG A 34 -3.31 -6.58 -5.01
C ARG A 34 -1.85 -6.20 -4.81
N GLN A 35 -1.40 -5.12 -5.45
CA GLN A 35 -0.04 -4.62 -5.28
C GLN A 35 0.26 -4.28 -3.81
N THR A 36 -0.63 -3.53 -3.15
CA THR A 36 -0.44 -3.10 -1.76
C THR A 36 -0.41 -4.29 -0.80
N LEU A 37 -1.25 -5.31 -1.02
CA LEU A 37 -1.25 -6.52 -0.20
C LEU A 37 0.00 -7.37 -0.43
N SER A 38 0.53 -7.41 -1.66
CA SER A 38 1.81 -8.07 -1.94
C SER A 38 2.98 -7.37 -1.25
N GLU A 39 3.05 -6.04 -1.32
CA GLU A 39 4.08 -5.25 -0.61
C GLU A 39 3.98 -5.43 0.91
N LEU A 40 2.76 -5.53 1.46
CA LEU A 40 2.54 -5.77 2.89
C LEU A 40 3.04 -7.17 3.29
N ALA A 41 2.69 -8.20 2.53
CA ALA A 41 3.12 -9.57 2.80
C ALA A 41 4.66 -9.73 2.74
N GLU A 42 5.34 -8.96 1.89
CA GLU A 42 6.81 -8.91 1.87
C GLU A 42 7.40 -8.21 3.10
N ALA A 43 6.67 -7.27 3.71
CA ALA A 43 7.11 -6.52 4.89
C ALA A 43 6.78 -7.22 6.22
N GLU A 44 5.74 -8.06 6.29
CA GLU A 44 5.35 -8.86 7.47
C GLU A 44 6.53 -9.58 8.17
N PRO A 45 7.39 -10.35 7.48
CA PRO A 45 8.50 -11.04 8.14
C PRO A 45 9.54 -10.12 8.80
N VAL A 46 9.63 -8.86 8.35
CA VAL A 46 10.51 -7.85 8.98
C VAL A 46 9.91 -7.33 10.27
N VAL A 47 8.58 -7.16 10.30
CA VAL A 47 7.86 -6.70 11.49
C VAL A 47 7.89 -7.76 12.58
N ASP A 48 7.64 -9.02 12.23
CA ASP A 48 7.67 -10.14 13.17
C ASP A 48 9.07 -10.31 13.78
N ALA A 49 10.13 -10.25 12.96
CA ALA A 49 11.51 -10.37 13.45
C ALA A 49 11.95 -9.21 14.37
N GLU A 50 11.45 -7.99 14.14
CA GLU A 50 11.72 -6.85 15.03
C GLU A 50 10.87 -6.87 16.31
N GLN A 51 9.70 -7.51 16.29
CA GLN A 51 8.90 -7.74 17.49
C GLN A 51 9.55 -8.80 18.39
N ASP A 52 9.96 -9.95 17.85
CA ASP A 52 10.68 -10.99 18.60
C ASP A 52 11.93 -10.43 19.28
N ARG A 53 12.69 -9.57 18.57
CA ARG A 53 13.91 -8.93 19.11
C ARG A 53 13.64 -7.99 20.29
N ARG A 54 12.46 -7.37 20.34
CA ARG A 54 12.05 -6.47 21.44
C ARG A 54 11.56 -7.23 22.66
N GLU A 55 11.07 -8.46 22.50
CA GLU A 55 10.61 -9.30 23.60
C GLU A 55 11.78 -9.99 24.34
N ASP A 56 12.93 -10.13 23.67
CA ASP A 56 14.17 -10.69 24.23
C ASP A 56 15.02 -9.70 25.09
N TYR A 57 14.57 -8.45 25.29
CA TYR A 57 15.29 -7.39 26.01
C TYR A 57 14.49 -6.81 27.19
#